data_AF-A0A923ZK77-F1
#
_entry.id   AF-A0A923ZK77-F1
#
_cell.length_a   1.000
_cell.length_b   1.000
_cell.length_c   1.000
_cell.angle_alpha   90.00
_cell.angle_beta   90.00
_cell.angle_gamma   90.00
#
_symmetry.space_group_name_H-M   'P 1'
#
loop_
_entity.id
_entity.type
_entity.pdbx_description
1 polymer ?
#
loop_
_entity_poly.entity_id
_entity_poly.type
_entity_poly.pdbx_seq_one_letter_code
_entity_poly.pdbx_strand_id
1 'polypeptide(L)'
;DAFLYRVAHNKAINFLRSIKRDTVLQQQVWDLMQEPPSGEHADNSLLFKSTEAIISEAVSNLTPQRQKVFILHHQDITNEEIAERLQLSRNTVRNHLAASVDFIRKFLSTNYDLVLFLFLLIN
;
A
#
# COMPACT_ATOMS: atom_id res chain seq x y z
N ASP A 1 4.31 -5.19 -12.54
CA ASP A 1 3.71 -4.59 -13.76
C ASP A 1 4.24 -3.20 -14.07
N ALA A 2 5.10 -3.11 -15.09
CA ALA A 2 5.74 -1.86 -15.52
C ALA A 2 4.78 -0.85 -16.19
N PHE A 3 3.55 -1.27 -16.51
CA PHE A 3 2.52 -0.42 -17.10
C PHE A 3 1.81 0.41 -16.03
N LEU A 4 1.36 -0.21 -14.94
CA LEU A 4 0.70 0.48 -13.83
C LEU A 4 1.62 1.51 -13.18
N TYR A 5 2.89 1.15 -12.99
CA TYR A 5 3.92 2.06 -12.49
C TYR A 5 4.12 3.27 -13.40
N ARG A 6 4.18 3.06 -14.73
CA ARG A 6 4.29 4.16 -15.70
C ARG A 6 3.07 5.07 -15.69
N VAL A 7 1.86 4.52 -15.61
CA VAL A 7 0.63 5.33 -15.56
C VAL A 7 0.58 6.15 -14.27
N ALA A 8 0.86 5.54 -13.11
CA ALA A 8 0.90 6.26 -11.83
C ALA A 8 1.99 7.33 -11.80
N HIS A 9 3.21 7.01 -12.25
CA HIS A 9 4.32 7.95 -12.34
C HIS A 9 3.98 9.13 -13.27
N ASN A 10 3.45 8.87 -14.45
CA ASN A 10 3.07 9.92 -15.40
C ASN A 10 1.96 10.81 -14.84
N LYS A 11 0.99 10.23 -14.14
CA LYS A 11 -0.11 10.99 -13.51
C LYS A 11 0.41 11.87 -12.38
N ALA A 12 1.31 11.35 -11.54
CA ALA A 12 1.98 12.13 -10.49
C ALA A 12 2.83 13.27 -11.06
N ILE A 13 3.62 13.02 -12.10
CA ILE A 13 4.45 14.04 -12.76
C ILE A 13 3.58 15.11 -13.44
N ASN A 14 2.48 14.71 -14.08
CA ASN A 14 1.56 15.67 -14.70
C ASN A 14 0.87 16.54 -13.66
N PHE A 15 0.50 15.98 -12.51
CA PHE A 15 -0.06 16.71 -11.38
C PHE A 15 0.95 17.72 -10.78
N LEU A 16 2.20 17.33 -10.59
CA LEU A 16 3.26 18.25 -10.14
C LEU A 16 3.51 19.39 -11.15
N ARG A 17 3.41 19.10 -12.45
CA ARG A 17 3.50 20.12 -13.51
C ARG A 17 2.29 21.05 -13.55
N SER A 18 1.08 20.57 -13.24
CA SER A 18 -0.10 21.44 -13.17
C SER A 18 -0.02 22.38 -11.98
N ILE A 19 0.47 21.90 -10.83
CA ILE A 19 0.74 22.75 -9.67
C ILE A 19 1.74 23.85 -10.04
N LYS A 20 2.84 23.55 -10.74
CA LYS A 20 3.81 24.58 -11.15
C LYS A 20 3.25 25.66 -12.08
N ARG A 21 2.23 25.33 -12.89
CA ARG A 21 1.68 26.22 -13.91
C ARG A 21 0.51 27.08 -13.43
N ASP A 22 -0.10 26.72 -12.31
CA ASP A 22 -1.32 27.36 -11.82
C ASP A 22 -1.07 27.97 -10.44
N THR A 23 -0.97 29.29 -10.40
CA THR A 23 -0.73 30.08 -9.19
C THR A 23 -1.82 29.91 -8.12
N VAL A 24 -3.05 29.58 -8.49
CA VAL A 24 -4.13 29.30 -7.53
C VAL A 24 -3.89 27.95 -6.86
N LEU A 25 -3.54 26.93 -7.65
CA LEU A 25 -3.13 25.62 -7.14
C LEU A 25 -1.84 25.68 -6.31
N GLN A 26 -0.89 26.54 -6.67
CA GLN A 26 0.32 26.77 -5.84
C GLN A 26 -0.05 27.33 -4.48
N GLN A 27 -0.94 28.33 -4.44
CA GLN A 27 -1.37 28.94 -3.19
C GLN A 27 -2.13 27.92 -2.33
N GLN A 28 -3.01 27.12 -2.91
CA GLN A 28 -3.72 26.05 -2.20
C GLN A 28 -2.78 25.00 -1.60
N VAL A 29 -1.76 24.58 -2.34
CA VAL A 29 -0.75 23.63 -1.85
C VAL A 29 0.11 24.27 -0.75
N TRP A 30 0.48 25.54 -0.92
CA TRP A 30 1.24 26.29 0.08
C TRP A 30 0.47 26.44 1.39
N ASP A 31 -0.82 26.76 1.30
CA ASP A 31 -1.71 26.91 2.46
C ASP A 31 -1.89 25.55 3.18
N LEU A 32 -2.09 24.46 2.44
CA LEU A 32 -2.14 23.09 2.97
C LEU A 32 -0.84 22.68 3.71
N MET A 33 0.33 23.13 3.22
CA MET A 33 1.63 22.85 3.85
C MET A 33 1.88 23.69 5.11
N GLN A 34 1.14 24.79 5.29
CA GLN A 34 1.30 25.76 6.37
C GLN A 34 0.23 25.61 7.45
N GLU A 35 -0.80 24.78 7.24
CA GLU A 35 -1.74 24.46 8.31
C GLU A 35 -1.00 23.75 9.46
N PRO A 36 -1.19 24.19 10.72
CA PRO A 36 -0.78 23.38 11.87
C PRO A 36 -1.47 22.03 11.76
N PRO A 37 -0.95 20.95 12.38
CA PRO A 37 -1.62 19.65 12.35
C PRO A 37 -3.03 19.77 12.95
N SER A 38 -3.99 20.04 12.08
CA SER A 38 -5.41 20.11 12.33
C SER A 38 -5.94 18.66 12.41
N GLY A 39 -7.20 18.50 12.79
CA GLY A 39 -7.84 17.17 12.91
C GLY A 39 -7.60 16.26 11.70
N GLU A 40 -7.44 16.81 10.49
CA GLU A 40 -7.12 16.07 9.27
C GLU A 40 -5.79 15.29 9.34
N HIS A 41 -4.76 15.80 10.01
CA HIS A 41 -3.50 15.06 10.17
C HIS A 41 -3.63 13.92 11.19
N ALA A 42 -4.46 14.09 12.22
CA ALA A 42 -4.82 13.02 13.14
C ALA A 42 -5.68 11.96 12.43
N ASP A 43 -6.61 12.39 11.58
CA ASP A 43 -7.47 11.52 10.78
C ASP A 43 -6.68 10.75 9.73
N ASN A 44 -5.71 11.37 9.05
CA ASN A 44 -4.81 10.67 8.14
C ASN A 44 -3.90 9.67 8.87
N SER A 45 -3.44 9.98 10.09
CA SER A 45 -2.70 9.03 10.93
C SER A 45 -3.58 7.86 11.37
N LEU A 46 -4.85 8.12 11.69
CA LEU A 46 -5.85 7.11 12.05
C LEU A 46 -6.21 6.23 10.84
N LEU A 47 -6.38 6.81 9.66
CA LEU A 47 -6.64 6.09 8.40
C LEU A 47 -5.44 5.23 7.98
N PHE A 48 -4.22 5.72 8.19
CA PHE A 48 -3.02 4.94 7.96
C PHE A 48 -2.93 3.76 8.93
N LYS A 49 -3.16 4.00 10.23
CA LYS A 49 -3.18 2.94 11.26
C LYS A 49 -4.26 1.90 11.02
N SER A 50 -5.46 2.31 10.57
CA SER A 50 -6.54 1.38 10.24
C SER A 50 -6.19 0.55 9.00
N THR A 51 -5.56 1.15 7.99
CA THR A 51 -5.08 0.45 6.80
C THR A 51 -4.00 -0.58 7.14
N GLU A 52 -3.01 -0.21 7.95
CA GLU A 52 -1.99 -1.12 8.47
C GLU A 52 -2.61 -2.29 9.26
N ALA A 53 -3.61 -2.01 10.10
CA ALA A 53 -4.31 -3.05 10.86
C ALA A 53 -5.02 -4.06 9.94
N ILE A 54 -5.72 -3.60 8.90
CA ILE A 54 -6.41 -4.47 7.94
C ILE A 54 -5.39 -5.30 7.13
N ILE A 55 -4.26 -4.72 6.75
CA ILE A 55 -3.18 -5.47 6.06
C ILE A 55 -2.58 -6.52 7.00
N SER A 56 -2.33 -6.16 8.26
CA SER A 56 -1.83 -7.08 9.28
C SER A 56 -2.80 -8.26 9.50
N GLU A 57 -4.11 -7.98 9.54
CA GLU A 57 -5.15 -9.01 9.58
C GLU A 57 -5.15 -9.88 8.32
N ALA A 58 -5.02 -9.30 7.13
CA ALA A 58 -4.91 -10.08 5.90
C ALA A 58 -3.69 -11.01 5.92
N VAL A 59 -2.56 -10.53 6.43
CA VAL A 59 -1.32 -11.33 6.55
C VAL A 59 -1.47 -12.43 7.60
N SER A 60 -2.18 -12.19 8.70
CA SER A 60 -2.43 -13.21 9.74
C SER A 60 -3.34 -14.35 9.25
N ASN A 61 -4.18 -14.08 8.25
CA ASN A 61 -5.05 -15.08 7.61
C ASN A 61 -4.36 -15.88 6.48
N LEU A 62 -3.10 -15.61 6.16
CA LEU A 62 -2.34 -16.45 5.23
C LEU A 62 -2.04 -17.82 5.85
N THR A 63 -1.83 -18.83 5.01
CA THR A 63 -1.31 -20.12 5.51
C THR A 63 0.08 -19.90 6.14
N PRO A 64 0.47 -20.72 7.16
CA PRO A 64 1.70 -20.48 7.91
C PRO A 64 2.96 -20.34 7.03
N GLN A 65 3.02 -21.10 5.94
CA GLN A 65 4.16 -21.06 5.02
C GLN A 65 4.16 -19.82 4.13
N ARG A 66 2.99 -19.40 3.64
CA ARG A 66 2.82 -18.16 2.87
C ARG A 66 3.10 -16.93 3.72
N GLN A 67 2.66 -16.94 4.98
CA GLN A 67 2.93 -15.89 5.95
C GLN A 67 4.43 -15.74 6.20
N LYS A 68 5.13 -16.84 6.51
CA LYS A 68 6.60 -16.83 6.70
C LYS A 68 7.33 -16.29 5.48
N VAL A 69 6.99 -16.77 4.29
CA VAL A 69 7.60 -16.29 3.03
C VAL A 69 7.35 -14.81 2.82
N PHE A 70 6.11 -14.34 3.03
CA PHE A 70 5.74 -12.95 2.87
C PHE A 70 6.47 -12.03 3.86
N ILE A 71 6.53 -12.40 5.14
CA ILE A 71 7.22 -11.62 6.18
C ILE A 71 8.71 -11.50 5.88
N LEU A 72 9.39 -12.61 5.52
CA LEU A 72 10.81 -12.58 5.19
C LEU A 72 11.09 -11.70 3.97
N HIS A 73 10.25 -11.80 2.93
CA HIS A 73 10.38 -10.94 1.75
C HIS A 73 10.12 -9.47 2.09
N HIS A 74 9.23 -9.17 3.03
CA HIS A 74 8.98 -7.80 3.50
C HIS A 74 10.14 -7.23 4.34
N GLN A 75 11.00 -8.11 4.87
CA GLN A 75 12.25 -7.75 5.55
C GLN A 75 13.44 -7.65 4.56
N ASP A 76 13.17 -7.46 3.27
CA ASP A 76 14.14 -7.36 2.19
C ASP A 76 15.05 -8.59 1.99
N ILE A 77 14.66 -9.76 2.52
CA ILE A 77 15.39 -11.02 2.30
C ILE A 77 15.08 -11.53 0.89
N THR A 78 16.12 -11.95 0.15
CA THR A 78 15.98 -12.36 -1.24
C THR A 78 15.22 -13.69 -1.37
N ASN A 79 14.61 -13.92 -2.55
CA ASN A 79 13.89 -15.17 -2.81
C ASN A 79 14.81 -16.41 -2.70
N GLU A 80 16.07 -16.25 -3.06
CA GLU A 80 17.14 -17.23 -2.93
C GLU A 80 17.40 -17.57 -1.46
N GLU A 81 17.64 -16.57 -0.61
CA GLU A 81 17.87 -16.77 0.82
C GLU A 81 16.63 -17.33 1.53
N ILE A 82 15.42 -16.91 1.14
CA ILE A 82 14.17 -17.48 1.66
C ILE A 82 14.04 -18.95 1.27
N ALA A 83 14.37 -19.29 0.03
CA ALA A 83 14.34 -20.66 -0.47
C ALA A 83 15.29 -21.56 0.34
N GLU A 84 16.52 -21.10 0.58
CA GLU A 84 17.50 -21.81 1.41
C GLU A 84 17.01 -21.96 2.86
N ARG A 85 16.58 -20.85 3.49
CA ARG A 85 16.16 -20.82 4.90
C ARG A 85 14.95 -21.72 5.19
N LEU A 86 14.03 -21.83 4.23
CA LEU A 86 12.80 -22.61 4.38
C LEU A 86 12.86 -23.98 3.69
N GLN A 87 14.00 -24.35 3.10
CA GLN A 87 14.18 -25.59 2.33
C GLN A 87 13.13 -25.75 1.23
N LEU A 88 12.90 -24.66 0.48
CA LEU A 88 11.96 -24.58 -0.63
C LEU A 88 12.72 -24.35 -1.94
N SER A 89 12.06 -24.60 -3.08
CA SER A 89 12.58 -24.13 -4.36
C SER A 89 12.32 -22.63 -4.52
N ARG A 90 13.19 -21.92 -5.26
CA ARG A 90 12.96 -20.50 -5.63
C ARG A 90 11.61 -20.30 -6.33
N ASN A 91 11.17 -21.28 -7.12
CA ASN A 91 9.86 -21.25 -7.77
C ASN A 91 8.71 -21.36 -6.75
N THR A 92 8.86 -22.20 -5.73
CA THR A 92 7.88 -22.32 -4.64
C THR A 92 7.77 -21.01 -3.86
N VAL A 93 8.89 -20.33 -3.58
CA VAL A 93 8.90 -19.01 -2.93
C VAL A 93 8.14 -17.98 -3.77
N ARG A 94 8.42 -17.89 -5.08
CA ARG A 94 7.69 -17.01 -6.00
C ARG A 94 6.18 -17.31 -6.03
N ASN A 95 5.81 -18.59 -6.07
CA ASN A 95 4.41 -19.01 -6.06
C ASN A 95 3.72 -18.66 -4.73
N HIS A 96 4.40 -18.82 -3.60
CA HIS A 96 3.89 -18.41 -2.31
C HIS A 96 3.69 -16.89 -2.25
N LEU A 97 4.64 -16.09 -2.73
CA LEU A 97 4.49 -14.63 -2.78
C LEU A 97 3.34 -14.20 -3.69
N ALA A 98 3.23 -14.76 -4.89
CA ALA A 98 2.14 -14.45 -5.81
C ALA A 98 0.77 -14.78 -5.17
N ALA A 99 0.65 -15.97 -4.56
CA ALA A 99 -0.56 -16.38 -3.87
C ALA A 99 -0.88 -15.53 -2.64
N SER A 100 0.14 -15.08 -1.88
CA SER A 100 -0.03 -14.17 -0.75
C SER A 100 -0.56 -12.81 -1.21
N VAL A 101 0.05 -12.23 -2.26
CA VAL A 101 -0.39 -10.93 -2.82
C VAL A 101 -1.82 -11.01 -3.35
N ASP A 102 -2.16 -12.09 -4.07
CA ASP A 102 -3.52 -12.30 -4.56
C ASP A 102 -4.53 -12.47 -3.42
N PHE A 103 -4.16 -13.18 -2.36
CA PHE A 103 -5.01 -13.32 -1.17
C PHE A 103 -5.24 -11.96 -0.50
N ILE A 104 -4.17 -11.21 -0.22
CA ILE A 104 -4.25 -9.89 0.42
C ILE A 104 -5.09 -8.95 -0.45
N ARG A 105 -4.90 -8.95 -1.77
CA ARG A 105 -5.73 -8.14 -2.68
C ARG A 105 -7.21 -8.48 -2.55
N LYS A 106 -7.56 -9.78 -2.51
CA LYS A 106 -8.96 -10.23 -2.36
C LYS A 106 -9.54 -9.86 -1.00
N PHE A 107 -8.76 -10.08 0.06
CA PHE A 107 -9.13 -9.69 1.42
C PHE A 107 -9.43 -8.19 1.49
N LEU A 108 -8.55 -7.37 0.93
CA LEU A 108 -8.76 -5.93 0.85
C LEU A 108 -9.97 -5.58 -0.02
N SER A 109 -10.18 -6.22 -1.18
CA SER A 109 -11.32 -5.90 -2.06
C SER A 109 -12.68 -6.14 -1.41
N THR A 110 -12.80 -7.15 -0.55
CA THR A 110 -14.02 -7.39 0.24
C THR A 110 -14.22 -6.33 1.33
N ASN A 111 -13.12 -5.69 1.77
CA ASN A 111 -13.12 -4.60 2.76
C ASN A 111 -13.06 -3.20 2.11
N TYR A 112 -12.89 -3.09 0.78
CA TYR A 112 -12.77 -1.81 0.07
C TYR A 112 -14.08 -1.03 0.08
N ASP A 113 -15.22 -1.72 0.11
CA ASP A 113 -16.51 -1.06 0.32
C ASP A 113 -16.52 -0.31 1.66
N LEU A 114 -15.93 -0.88 2.71
CA LEU A 114 -15.79 -0.22 4.01
C LEU A 114 -14.77 0.92 3.99
N VAL A 115 -13.62 0.77 3.33
CA VAL A 115 -12.59 1.84 3.25
C VAL A 115 -13.07 3.00 2.37
N LEU A 116 -13.71 2.73 1.23
CA LEU A 116 -14.33 3.73 0.37
C LEU A 116 -15.53 4.39 1.05
N PHE A 117 -16.34 3.63 1.79
CA PHE A 117 -17.44 4.14 2.60
C PHE A 117 -16.96 5.03 3.74
N LEU A 118 -15.88 4.66 4.44
CA LEU A 118 -15.25 5.50 5.46
C LEU A 118 -14.65 6.77 4.84
N PHE A 119 -14.00 6.66 3.68
CA PHE A 119 -13.51 7.80 2.92
C PHE A 119 -14.64 8.76 2.48
N LEU A 120 -15.82 8.23 2.13
CA LEU A 120 -17.01 9.01 1.76
C LEU A 120 -17.80 9.56 2.96
N LEU A 121 -17.66 8.97 4.16
CA LEU A 121 -18.31 9.47 5.38
C LEU A 121 -17.54 10.61 6.05
N ILE A 122 -16.23 10.69 5.78
CA ILE A 122 -15.32 11.67 6.38
C ILE A 122 -15.16 12.91 5.47
N ASN A 123 -15.70 12.88 4.25
CA ASN A 123 -15.56 13.92 3.22
C ASN A 123 -16.90 14.53 2.81
#